data_AF-A0A0U1DR45-F1
#
_entry.id   AF-A0A0U1DR45-F1
#
_cell.length_a   1.000
_cell.length_b   1.000
_cell.length_c   1.000
_cell.angle_alpha   90.00
_cell.angle_beta   90.00
_cell.angle_gamma   90.00
#
_symmetry.space_group_name_H-M   'P 1'
#
loop_
_entity.id
_entity.type
_entity.pdbx_description
1 polymer ?
#
loop_
_entity_poly.entity_id
_entity_poly.type
_entity_poly.pdbx_seq_one_letter_code
_entity_poly.pdbx_strand_id
1 'polypeptide(L)'
;MDPELVRGPVRQRLVEGANRRYTAGWRRSLLAMRSQRYFRLLDALEELVTAQPESADAAKPSANIDSAYKRVRKAAKTAAKVAADEATTEEKDEALHRIRKGAKRLRYTAAATGADKVSERAKNIQSLLGDHQDSVVSKAHLSTQADAAHAAGEDTFTYGLLYQQEHDTAQQSRAMLQDALKKLDKAVRKAH
;
A
#
# COMPACT_ATOMS: atom_id res chain seq x y z
N MET A 1 -17.56 15.27 -7.45
CA MET A 1 -17.94 16.38 -6.55
C MET A 1 -18.63 17.41 -7.41
N ASP A 2 -19.77 17.91 -6.97
CA ASP A 2 -20.48 18.98 -7.66
C ASP A 2 -19.56 20.22 -7.78
N PRO A 3 -19.41 20.84 -8.97
CA PRO A 3 -18.64 22.06 -9.15
C PRO A 3 -19.02 23.18 -8.17
N GLU A 4 -20.29 23.26 -7.74
CA GLU A 4 -20.77 24.27 -6.79
C GLU A 4 -20.18 24.12 -5.38
N LEU A 5 -19.66 22.93 -5.03
CA LEU A 5 -19.02 22.65 -3.74
C LEU A 5 -17.52 22.99 -3.73
N VAL A 6 -16.96 23.39 -4.86
CA VAL A 6 -15.54 23.76 -4.99
C VAL A 6 -15.40 25.26 -4.76
N ARG A 7 -14.78 25.64 -3.64
CA ARG A 7 -14.60 27.03 -3.22
C ARG A 7 -13.13 27.37 -3.11
N GLY A 8 -12.76 28.57 -3.54
CA GLY A 8 -11.37 29.04 -3.49
C GLY A 8 -10.42 28.33 -4.47
N PRO A 9 -9.11 28.66 -4.44
CA PRO A 9 -8.11 28.16 -5.39
C PRO A 9 -7.62 26.75 -5.05
N VAL A 10 -8.50 25.86 -4.54
CA VAL A 10 -8.14 24.54 -3.99
C VAL A 10 -7.39 23.68 -5.00
N ARG A 11 -7.87 23.63 -6.26
CA ARG A 11 -7.17 22.89 -7.33
C ARG A 11 -5.75 23.42 -7.51
N GLN A 12 -5.58 24.73 -7.51
CA GLN A 12 -4.26 25.34 -7.68
C GLN A 12 -3.33 24.93 -6.53
N ARG A 13 -3.76 25.10 -5.27
CA ARG A 13 -2.94 24.76 -4.09
C ARG A 13 -2.56 23.29 -4.05
N LEU A 14 -3.54 22.40 -4.24
CA LEU A 14 -3.30 20.95 -4.19
C LEU A 14 -2.45 20.47 -5.36
N VAL A 15 -2.72 20.93 -6.58
CA VAL A 15 -2.04 20.44 -7.80
C VAL A 15 -0.68 21.10 -7.99
N GLU A 16 -0.55 22.42 -7.85
CA GLU A 16 0.75 23.10 -8.08
C GLU A 16 1.75 22.78 -6.97
N GLY A 17 1.28 22.67 -5.71
CA GLY A 17 2.08 22.18 -4.60
C GLY A 17 2.58 20.75 -4.82
N ALA A 18 1.76 19.88 -5.43
CA ALA A 18 2.17 18.55 -5.85
C ALA A 18 3.14 18.57 -7.05
N ASN A 19 2.95 19.46 -8.02
CA ASN A 19 3.75 19.50 -9.25
C ASN A 19 5.23 19.81 -8.98
N ARG A 20 5.54 20.69 -8.01
CA ARG A 20 6.92 20.96 -7.59
C ARG A 20 7.59 19.72 -7.00
N ARG A 21 6.91 19.02 -6.09
CA ARG A 21 7.41 17.76 -5.50
C ARG A 21 7.57 16.66 -6.55
N TYR A 22 6.60 16.54 -7.45
CA TYR A 22 6.65 15.62 -8.59
C TYR A 22 7.87 15.87 -9.46
N THR A 23 8.08 17.12 -9.90
CA THR A 23 9.21 17.49 -10.77
C THR A 23 10.55 17.21 -10.11
N ALA A 24 10.69 17.55 -8.82
CA ALA A 24 11.91 17.26 -8.05
C ALA A 24 12.14 15.75 -7.86
N GLY A 25 11.08 14.98 -7.60
CA GLY A 25 11.12 13.52 -7.54
C GLY A 25 11.55 12.92 -8.87
N TRP A 26 10.92 13.34 -9.97
CA TRP A 26 11.21 12.88 -11.31
C TRP A 26 12.66 13.13 -11.72
N ARG A 27 13.17 14.36 -11.50
CA ARG A 27 14.59 14.68 -11.77
C ARG A 27 15.54 13.80 -10.96
N ARG A 28 15.27 13.59 -9.67
CA ARG A 28 16.07 12.70 -8.81
C ARG A 28 16.05 11.25 -9.30
N SER A 29 14.89 10.75 -9.71
CA SER A 29 14.77 9.41 -10.29
C SER A 29 15.57 9.27 -11.59
N LEU A 30 15.49 10.25 -12.49
CA LEU A 30 16.28 10.23 -13.72
C LEU A 30 17.79 10.26 -13.46
N LEU A 31 18.25 11.11 -12.52
CA LEU A 31 19.66 11.14 -12.13
C LEU A 31 20.11 9.80 -11.54
N ALA A 32 19.29 9.19 -10.68
CA ALA A 32 19.59 7.88 -10.10
C ALA A 32 19.66 6.78 -11.17
N MET A 33 18.72 6.76 -12.11
CA MET A 33 18.68 5.79 -13.23
C MET A 33 19.80 6.01 -14.26
N ARG A 34 20.45 7.17 -14.27
CA ARG A 34 21.62 7.46 -15.12
C ARG A 34 22.95 7.28 -14.38
N SER A 35 22.92 6.83 -13.12
CA SER A 35 24.13 6.67 -12.32
C SER A 35 24.83 5.34 -12.58
N GLN A 36 26.16 5.31 -12.38
CA GLN A 36 26.94 4.06 -12.45
C GLN A 36 26.44 2.99 -11.46
N ARG A 37 25.88 3.42 -10.32
CA ARG A 37 25.30 2.48 -9.34
C ARG A 37 24.08 1.75 -9.93
N TYR A 38 23.26 2.44 -10.72
CA TYR A 38 22.09 1.83 -11.34
C TYR A 38 22.48 0.83 -12.44
N PHE A 39 23.44 1.19 -13.31
CA PHE A 39 23.93 0.26 -14.33
C PHE A 39 24.57 -0.99 -13.71
N ARG A 40 25.42 -0.82 -12.67
CA ARG A 40 25.95 -1.97 -11.92
C ARG A 40 24.88 -2.87 -11.31
N LEU A 41 23.76 -2.31 -10.88
CA LEU A 41 22.63 -3.11 -10.39
C LEU A 41 21.96 -3.89 -11.53
N LEU A 42 21.83 -3.31 -12.72
CA LEU A 42 21.30 -4.01 -13.89
C LEU A 42 22.24 -5.14 -14.33
N ASP A 43 23.54 -4.85 -14.42
CA ASP A 43 24.57 -5.85 -14.77
C ASP A 43 24.53 -7.05 -13.80
N ALA A 44 24.47 -6.78 -12.49
CA ALA A 44 24.37 -7.83 -11.48
C ALA A 44 23.06 -8.63 -11.52
N LEU A 45 21.95 -8.02 -11.96
CA LEU A 45 20.68 -8.73 -12.15
C LEU A 45 20.71 -9.61 -13.41
N GLU A 46 21.36 -9.16 -14.49
CA GLU A 46 21.56 -9.96 -15.70
C GLU A 46 22.49 -11.16 -15.44
N GLU A 47 23.58 -10.93 -14.70
CA GLU A 47 24.47 -11.99 -14.23
C GLU A 47 23.71 -13.02 -13.37
N LEU A 48 22.87 -12.57 -12.43
CA LEU A 48 22.06 -13.47 -11.60
C LEU A 48 21.09 -14.34 -12.41
N VAL A 49 20.50 -13.80 -13.48
CA VAL A 49 19.54 -14.53 -14.33
C VAL A 49 20.25 -15.52 -15.25
N THR A 50 21.46 -15.18 -15.71
CA THR A 50 22.26 -16.01 -16.63
C THR A 50 23.14 -17.04 -15.90
N ALA A 51 23.44 -16.80 -14.63
CA ALA A 51 24.14 -17.75 -13.78
C ALA A 51 23.35 -19.07 -13.69
N GLN A 52 23.94 -20.13 -14.24
CA GLN A 52 23.43 -21.48 -14.07
C GLN A 52 23.62 -21.86 -12.60
N PRO A 53 22.56 -22.26 -11.86
CA PRO A 53 22.70 -22.55 -10.44
C PRO A 53 23.66 -23.73 -10.27
N GLU A 54 24.81 -23.49 -9.64
CA GLU A 54 25.71 -24.57 -9.23
C GLU A 54 24.95 -25.48 -8.26
N SER A 55 24.73 -26.73 -8.69
CA SER A 55 24.20 -27.87 -7.94
C SER A 55 23.28 -27.53 -6.77
N ALA A 56 21.97 -27.70 -6.99
CA ALA A 56 20.94 -27.65 -5.98
C ALA A 56 21.25 -28.60 -4.81
N ASP A 57 21.75 -28.06 -3.70
CA ASP A 57 21.52 -28.64 -2.38
C ASP A 57 20.03 -28.38 -2.06
N ALA A 58 19.21 -29.34 -2.48
CA ALA A 58 17.75 -29.27 -2.58
C ALA A 58 17.05 -29.32 -1.21
N ALA A 59 17.38 -28.37 -0.32
CA ALA A 59 16.79 -28.29 1.02
C ALA A 59 16.47 -26.86 1.49
N LYS A 60 16.52 -25.83 0.61
CA LYS A 60 15.90 -24.54 0.93
C LYS A 60 14.44 -24.60 0.52
N PRO A 61 13.47 -24.46 1.46
CA PRO A 61 12.07 -24.52 1.10
C PRO A 61 11.80 -23.45 0.05
N SER A 62 11.39 -23.88 -1.14
CA SER A 62 10.72 -22.99 -2.08
C SER A 62 9.68 -22.21 -1.28
N ALA A 63 9.55 -20.91 -1.54
CA ALA A 63 8.55 -20.12 -0.84
C ALA A 63 7.19 -20.80 -1.03
N ASN A 64 6.72 -21.53 -0.02
CA ASN A 64 5.47 -22.28 -0.10
C ASN A 64 4.34 -21.34 0.34
N ILE A 65 3.23 -21.39 -0.41
CA ILE A 65 1.95 -20.72 -0.13
C ILE A 65 1.60 -20.82 1.35
N ASP A 66 1.72 -21.99 1.98
CA ASP A 66 1.41 -22.19 3.41
C ASP A 66 2.18 -21.26 4.34
N SER A 67 3.49 -21.16 4.12
CA SER A 67 4.38 -20.33 4.93
C SER A 67 4.06 -18.83 4.77
N ALA A 68 3.75 -18.41 3.53
CA ALA A 68 3.37 -17.04 3.22
C ALA A 68 1.99 -16.72 3.80
N TYR A 69 1.03 -17.64 3.67
CA TYR A 69 -0.31 -17.51 4.23
C TYR A 69 -0.31 -17.45 5.75
N LYS A 70 0.48 -18.30 6.42
CA LYS A 70 0.64 -18.28 7.89
C LYS A 70 1.08 -16.91 8.40
N ARG A 71 1.93 -16.20 7.65
CA ARG A 71 2.35 -14.82 7.99
C ARG A 71 1.21 -13.83 7.88
N VAL A 72 0.39 -13.91 6.82
CA VAL A 72 -0.82 -13.06 6.68
C VAL A 72 -1.76 -13.29 7.85
N ARG A 73 -2.05 -14.55 8.20
CA ARG A 73 -2.93 -14.90 9.32
C ARG A 73 -2.37 -14.41 10.66
N LYS A 74 -1.06 -14.54 10.90
CA LYS A 74 -0.41 -14.02 12.12
C LYS A 74 -0.54 -12.51 12.20
N ALA A 75 -0.25 -11.79 11.11
CA ALA A 75 -0.39 -10.33 11.05
C ALA A 75 -1.83 -9.89 11.29
N ALA A 76 -2.82 -10.56 10.68
CA ALA A 76 -4.23 -10.28 10.90
C ALA A 76 -4.67 -10.50 12.35
N LYS A 77 -4.20 -11.59 12.98
CA LYS A 77 -4.46 -11.84 14.42
C LYS A 77 -3.84 -10.75 15.30
N THR A 78 -2.62 -10.31 15.00
CA THR A 78 -1.99 -9.19 15.72
C THR A 78 -2.77 -7.89 15.53
N ALA A 79 -3.19 -7.56 14.31
CA ALA A 79 -3.98 -6.35 14.05
C ALA A 79 -5.34 -6.37 14.78
N ALA A 80 -6.00 -7.52 14.86
CA ALA A 80 -7.24 -7.65 15.62
C ALA A 80 -7.05 -7.40 17.13
N LYS A 81 -5.90 -7.81 17.69
CA LYS A 81 -5.55 -7.51 19.09
C LYS A 81 -5.28 -6.03 19.30
N VAL A 82 -4.40 -5.45 18.47
CA VAL A 82 -4.06 -4.02 18.51
C VAL A 82 -5.31 -3.15 18.33
N ALA A 83 -6.30 -3.59 17.55
CA ALA A 83 -7.56 -2.89 17.40
C ALA A 83 -8.48 -2.97 18.62
N ALA A 84 -8.39 -4.04 19.42
CA ALA A 84 -9.17 -4.25 20.63
C ALA A 84 -8.56 -3.57 21.87
N ASP A 85 -7.24 -3.40 21.87
CA ASP A 85 -6.52 -2.68 22.92
C ASP A 85 -6.62 -1.15 22.72
N GLU A 86 -6.31 -0.36 23.76
CA GLU A 86 -6.17 1.11 23.69
C GLU A 86 -4.88 1.54 22.95
N ALA A 87 -4.56 0.87 21.85
CA ALA A 87 -3.39 1.16 21.04
C ALA A 87 -3.52 2.50 20.31
N THR A 88 -2.38 3.13 20.09
CA THR A 88 -2.22 4.36 19.33
C THR A 88 -2.63 4.18 17.86
N THR A 89 -2.85 5.28 17.15
CA THR A 89 -3.17 5.25 15.71
C THR A 89 -2.01 4.67 14.91
N GLU A 90 -0.78 5.01 15.28
CA GLU A 90 0.46 4.54 14.65
C GLU A 90 0.59 3.02 14.77
N GLU A 91 0.33 2.44 15.94
CA GLU A 91 0.38 0.99 16.15
C GLU A 91 -0.68 0.25 15.32
N LYS A 92 -1.88 0.82 15.23
CA LYS A 92 -2.97 0.29 14.40
C LYS A 92 -2.59 0.30 12.92
N ASP A 93 -2.00 1.38 12.44
CA ASP A 93 -1.55 1.53 11.05
C ASP A 93 -0.37 0.60 10.73
N GLU A 94 0.59 0.45 11.65
CA GLU A 94 1.68 -0.51 11.50
C GLU A 94 1.17 -1.96 11.44
N ALA A 95 0.16 -2.29 12.25
CA ALA A 95 -0.46 -3.61 12.20
C ALA A 95 -1.13 -3.89 10.84
N LEU A 96 -1.83 -2.91 10.25
CA LEU A 96 -2.37 -3.02 8.90
C LEU A 96 -1.27 -3.12 7.85
N HIS A 97 -0.19 -2.36 7.99
CA HIS A 97 0.96 -2.40 7.09
C HIS A 97 1.63 -3.79 7.07
N ARG A 98 1.69 -4.48 8.22
CA ARG A 98 2.18 -5.86 8.31
C ARG A 98 1.30 -6.84 7.53
N ILE A 99 -0.02 -6.69 7.56
CA ILE A 99 -0.94 -7.49 6.73
C ILE A 99 -0.65 -7.25 5.25
N ARG A 100 -0.54 -5.98 4.82
CA ARG A 100 -0.28 -5.63 3.42
C ARG A 100 1.03 -6.23 2.90
N LYS A 101 2.12 -6.15 3.68
CA LYS A 101 3.41 -6.77 3.35
C LYS A 101 3.27 -8.29 3.20
N GLY A 102 2.54 -8.94 4.10
CA GLY A 102 2.23 -10.37 4.02
C GLY A 102 1.45 -10.73 2.75
N ALA A 103 0.38 -9.99 2.47
CA ALA A 103 -0.47 -10.19 1.30
C ALA A 103 0.30 -10.01 -0.01
N LYS A 104 1.14 -8.97 -0.12
CA LYS A 104 2.01 -8.75 -1.28
C LYS A 104 2.94 -9.95 -1.50
N ARG A 105 3.57 -10.47 -0.44
CA ARG A 105 4.44 -11.65 -0.55
C ARG A 105 3.66 -12.89 -0.99
N LEU A 106 2.52 -13.16 -0.36
CA LEU A 106 1.65 -14.29 -0.73
C LEU A 106 1.18 -14.20 -2.18
N ARG A 107 0.85 -13.01 -2.67
CA ARG A 107 0.47 -12.78 -4.08
C ARG A 107 1.58 -13.24 -5.03
N TYR A 108 2.81 -12.78 -4.83
CA TYR A 108 3.93 -13.17 -5.70
C TYR A 108 4.27 -14.65 -5.60
N THR A 109 4.25 -15.22 -4.39
CA THR A 109 4.44 -16.65 -4.20
C THR A 109 3.38 -17.46 -4.94
N ALA A 110 2.10 -17.14 -4.75
CA ALA A 110 1.00 -17.84 -5.41
C ALA A 110 1.02 -17.69 -6.93
N ALA A 111 1.38 -16.50 -7.45
CA ALA A 111 1.53 -16.30 -8.88
C ALA A 111 2.68 -17.15 -9.46
N ALA A 112 3.81 -17.23 -8.76
CA ALA A 112 4.96 -18.03 -9.21
C ALA A 112 4.69 -19.54 -9.18
N THR A 113 3.74 -20.00 -8.35
CA THR A 113 3.38 -21.43 -8.20
C THR A 113 2.07 -21.79 -8.90
N GLY A 114 1.48 -20.91 -9.71
CA GLY A 114 0.24 -21.18 -10.46
C GLY A 114 -1.06 -21.20 -9.63
N ALA A 115 -1.04 -20.68 -8.40
CA ALA A 115 -2.22 -20.60 -7.54
C ALA A 115 -2.99 -19.29 -7.74
N ASP A 116 -3.55 -19.11 -8.94
CA ASP A 116 -4.16 -17.85 -9.40
C ASP A 116 -5.23 -17.31 -8.44
N LYS A 117 -6.08 -18.19 -7.91
CA LYS A 117 -7.14 -17.76 -6.99
C LYS A 117 -6.58 -17.19 -5.68
N VAL A 118 -5.51 -17.77 -5.16
CA VAL A 118 -4.83 -17.26 -3.96
C VAL A 118 -4.15 -15.93 -4.27
N SER A 119 -3.50 -15.82 -5.42
CA SER A 119 -2.87 -14.59 -5.90
C SER A 119 -3.88 -13.43 -5.98
N GLU A 120 -5.03 -13.65 -6.62
CA GLU A 120 -6.07 -12.61 -6.74
C GLU A 120 -6.69 -12.23 -5.39
N ARG A 121 -6.91 -13.19 -4.47
CA ARG A 121 -7.40 -12.85 -3.12
C ARG A 121 -6.38 -12.05 -2.32
N ALA A 122 -5.09 -12.39 -2.43
CA ALA A 122 -4.02 -11.64 -1.79
C ALA A 122 -3.87 -10.23 -2.38
N LYS A 123 -4.05 -10.08 -3.71
CA LYS A 123 -4.11 -8.79 -4.40
C LYS A 123 -5.23 -7.91 -3.86
N ASN A 124 -6.43 -8.46 -3.67
CA ASN A 124 -7.56 -7.69 -3.13
C ASN A 124 -7.25 -7.10 -1.74
N ILE A 125 -6.63 -7.88 -0.85
CA ILE A 125 -6.19 -7.38 0.47
C ILE A 125 -5.11 -6.30 0.30
N GLN A 126 -4.16 -6.50 -0.61
CA GLN A 126 -3.12 -5.52 -0.90
C GLN A 126 -3.71 -4.20 -1.39
N SER A 127 -4.74 -4.24 -2.25
CA SER A 127 -5.43 -3.05 -2.78
C SER A 127 -6.23 -2.33 -1.70
N LEU A 128 -7.04 -3.05 -0.90
CA LEU A 128 -7.80 -2.42 0.21
C LEU A 128 -6.88 -1.70 1.21
N LEU A 129 -5.76 -2.32 1.57
CA LEU A 129 -4.75 -1.69 2.43
C LEU A 129 -3.87 -0.68 1.69
N GLY A 130 -3.95 -0.67 0.36
CA GLY A 130 -3.53 0.41 -0.54
C GLY A 130 -4.34 1.65 -0.27
N ASP A 131 -5.61 1.55 -0.61
CA ASP A 131 -6.59 2.63 -0.54
C ASP A 131 -6.67 3.21 0.88
N HIS A 132 -6.69 2.36 1.91
CA HIS A 132 -6.66 2.82 3.30
C HIS A 132 -5.43 3.70 3.62
N GLN A 133 -4.23 3.26 3.22
CA GLN A 133 -3.00 4.01 3.50
C GLN A 133 -2.96 5.32 2.72
N ASP A 134 -3.38 5.26 1.46
CA ASP A 134 -3.41 6.43 0.59
C ASP A 134 -4.37 7.48 1.16
N SER A 135 -5.55 7.06 1.64
CA SER A 135 -6.48 7.96 2.32
C SER A 135 -5.96 8.53 3.65
N VAL A 136 -5.26 7.74 4.48
CA VAL A 136 -4.63 8.26 5.71
C VAL A 136 -3.60 9.36 5.39
N VAL A 137 -2.77 9.13 4.37
CA VAL A 137 -1.78 10.11 3.91
C VAL A 137 -2.46 11.35 3.30
N SER A 138 -3.50 11.15 2.48
CA SER A 138 -4.28 12.23 1.87
C SER A 138 -4.94 13.11 2.93
N LYS A 139 -5.54 12.53 3.97
CA LYS A 139 -6.13 13.28 5.09
C LYS A 139 -5.15 14.19 5.80
N ALA A 140 -3.97 13.66 6.14
CA ALA A 140 -2.91 14.46 6.77
C ALA A 140 -2.49 15.62 5.86
N HIS A 141 -2.33 15.35 4.56
CA HIS A 141 -1.99 16.38 3.59
C HIS A 141 -3.09 17.45 3.45
N LEU A 142 -4.36 17.04 3.38
CA LEU A 142 -5.52 17.94 3.28
C LEU A 142 -5.63 18.83 4.52
N SER A 143 -5.38 18.30 5.72
CA SER A 143 -5.34 19.10 6.96
C SER A 143 -4.29 20.20 6.87
N THR A 144 -3.06 19.86 6.52
CA THR A 144 -1.98 20.87 6.35
C THR A 144 -2.31 21.91 5.28
N GLN A 145 -2.97 21.52 4.20
CA GLN A 145 -3.36 22.46 3.14
C GLN A 145 -4.54 23.35 3.56
N ALA A 146 -5.48 22.83 4.34
CA ALA A 146 -6.55 23.61 4.95
C ALA A 146 -6.00 24.68 5.90
N ASP A 147 -5.04 24.32 6.76
CA ASP A 147 -4.38 25.28 7.67
C ASP A 147 -3.68 26.41 6.90
N ALA A 148 -2.96 26.05 5.83
CA ALA A 148 -2.28 27.02 4.97
C ALA A 148 -3.24 27.90 4.16
N ALA A 149 -4.42 27.40 3.80
CA ALA A 149 -5.47 28.17 3.13
C ALA A 149 -6.13 29.14 4.11
N HIS A 150 -6.46 28.66 5.32
CA HIS A 150 -7.02 29.48 6.39
C HIS A 150 -6.08 30.65 6.77
N ALA A 151 -4.78 30.37 6.94
CA ALA A 151 -3.78 31.40 7.24
C ALA A 151 -3.65 32.48 6.14
N ALA A 152 -4.07 32.15 4.91
CA ALA A 152 -4.10 33.08 3.78
C ALA A 152 -5.46 33.78 3.59
N GLY A 153 -6.42 33.53 4.48
CA GLY A 153 -7.78 34.09 4.39
C GLY A 153 -8.66 33.46 3.30
N GLU A 154 -8.31 32.26 2.83
CA GLU A 154 -9.07 31.55 1.81
C GLU A 154 -10.15 30.64 2.41
N ASP A 155 -11.18 30.32 1.61
CA ASP A 155 -12.23 29.37 1.99
C ASP A 155 -11.66 27.95 2.13
N THR A 156 -11.99 27.27 3.24
CA THR A 156 -11.50 25.93 3.56
C THR A 156 -12.55 24.82 3.39
N PHE A 157 -13.79 25.15 3.01
CA PHE A 157 -14.91 24.23 2.91
C PHE A 157 -14.59 22.97 2.09
N THR A 158 -14.00 23.15 0.91
CA THR A 158 -13.69 22.02 0.01
C THR A 158 -12.63 21.08 0.59
N TYR A 159 -11.68 21.57 1.38
CA TYR A 159 -10.69 20.69 2.05
C TYR A 159 -11.36 19.78 3.08
N GLY A 160 -12.34 20.30 3.84
CA GLY A 160 -13.13 19.51 4.77
C GLY A 160 -13.93 18.41 4.07
N LEU A 161 -14.55 18.74 2.92
CA LEU A 161 -15.30 17.76 2.12
C LEU A 161 -14.39 16.65 1.57
N LEU A 162 -13.23 17.00 1.03
CA LEU A 162 -12.23 16.03 0.57
C LEU A 162 -11.71 15.18 1.74
N TYR A 163 -11.46 15.79 2.90
CA TYR A 163 -11.00 15.07 4.08
C TYR A 163 -12.03 14.03 4.53
N GLN A 164 -13.32 14.39 4.52
CA GLN A 164 -14.39 13.45 4.85
C GLN A 164 -14.47 12.30 3.84
N GLN A 165 -14.35 12.58 2.54
CA GLN A 165 -14.34 11.55 1.51
C GLN A 165 -13.18 10.55 1.69
N GLU A 166 -11.99 11.04 2.00
CA GLU A 166 -10.83 10.18 2.33
C GLU A 166 -11.04 9.43 3.65
N HIS A 167 -11.68 10.05 4.65
CA HIS A 167 -12.07 9.36 5.87
C HIS A 167 -12.99 8.17 5.58
N ASP A 168 -14.03 8.38 4.79
CA ASP A 168 -15.00 7.34 4.45
C ASP A 168 -14.34 6.20 3.66
N THR A 169 -13.46 6.53 2.71
CA THR A 169 -12.68 5.57 1.93
C THR A 169 -11.78 4.71 2.83
N ALA A 170 -11.11 5.33 3.81
CA ALA A 170 -10.29 4.62 4.78
C ALA A 170 -11.11 3.67 5.66
N GLN A 171 -12.31 4.09 6.09
CA GLN A 171 -13.22 3.26 6.91
C GLN A 171 -13.80 2.10 6.12
N GLN A 172 -14.26 2.35 4.89
CA GLN A 172 -14.79 1.31 4.00
C GLN A 172 -13.73 0.24 3.73
N SER A 173 -12.50 0.66 3.43
CA SER A 173 -11.36 -0.24 3.21
C SER A 173 -11.09 -1.14 4.43
N ARG A 174 -11.18 -0.57 5.65
CA ARG A 174 -11.07 -1.33 6.90
C ARG A 174 -12.23 -2.31 7.10
N ALA A 175 -13.46 -1.87 6.86
CA ALA A 175 -14.65 -2.71 7.02
C ALA A 175 -14.61 -3.94 6.07
N MET A 176 -14.13 -3.77 4.85
CA MET A 176 -14.02 -4.85 3.85
C MET A 176 -12.86 -5.82 4.13
N LEU A 177 -11.88 -5.44 4.95
CA LEU A 177 -10.67 -6.23 5.20
C LEU A 177 -11.00 -7.62 5.79
N GLN A 178 -11.94 -7.69 6.73
CA GLN A 178 -12.26 -8.96 7.40
C GLN A 178 -12.85 -9.99 6.42
N ASP A 179 -13.76 -9.56 5.54
CA ASP A 179 -14.33 -10.41 4.50
C ASP A 179 -13.27 -10.83 3.47
N ALA A 180 -12.39 -9.90 3.07
CA ALA A 180 -11.28 -10.22 2.18
C ALA A 180 -10.34 -11.29 2.76
N LEU A 181 -10.03 -11.21 4.06
CA LEU A 181 -9.25 -12.23 4.78
C LEU A 181 -9.97 -13.58 4.83
N LYS A 182 -11.29 -13.61 5.07
CA LYS A 182 -12.09 -14.85 5.02
C LYS A 182 -12.10 -15.48 3.63
N LYS A 183 -12.21 -14.67 2.58
CA LYS A 183 -12.15 -15.13 1.18
C LYS A 183 -10.77 -15.66 0.81
N LEU A 184 -9.70 -15.08 1.35
CA LEU A 184 -8.34 -15.61 1.20
C LEU A 184 -8.20 -16.97 1.88
N ASP A 185 -8.64 -17.11 3.13
CA ASP A 185 -8.61 -18.39 3.86
C ASP A 185 -9.31 -19.51 3.09
N LYS A 186 -10.52 -19.24 2.58
CA LYS A 186 -11.26 -20.19 1.73
C LYS A 186 -10.50 -20.55 0.44
N ALA A 187 -9.79 -19.61 -0.17
CA ALA A 187 -9.04 -19.87 -1.40
C ALA A 187 -7.81 -20.75 -1.13
N VAL A 188 -7.08 -20.49 -0.03
CA VAL A 188 -5.92 -21.31 0.35
C VAL A 188 -6.36 -22.74 0.68
N ARG A 189 -7.43 -22.93 1.46
CA ARG A 189 -7.97 -24.27 1.78
C ARG A 189 -8.47 -25.08 0.58
N LYS A 190 -8.70 -24.45 -0.58
CA LYS A 190 -9.11 -25.14 -1.81
C LYS A 190 -7.95 -25.44 -2.76
N ALA A 191 -6.82 -24.74 -2.56
CA ALA A 191 -5.60 -24.95 -3.33
C ALA A 191 -4.73 -26.08 -2.75
N HIS A 192 -5.11 -26.59 -1.58
CA HIS A 192 -4.63 -27.80 -0.91
C HIS A 192 -5.80 -28.79 -0.83
#